data_AF-A0A7C8DNV5-F1
#
_entry.id   AF-A0A7C8DNV5-F1
#
_cell.length_a   1.000
_cell.length_b   1.000
_cell.length_c   1.000
_cell.angle_alpha   90.00
_cell.angle_beta   90.00
_cell.angle_gamma   90.00
#
_symmetry.space_group_name_H-M   'P 1'
#
loop_
_entity.id
_entity.type
_entity.pdbx_description
1 polymer ?
#
loop_
_entity_poly.entity_id
_entity_poly.type
_entity_poly.pdbx_seq_one_letter_code
_entity_poly.pdbx_strand_id
1 'polypeptide(L)'
;MTFAGVALELVEVFDDLEADQINKALIKNVPYERLEFFNEYAKEFGEASDIGDAASKRLANLMLLGYLFRVLEDQLLPDPSIKE
;
A
#
# COMPACT_ATOMS: atom_id res chain seq x y z
N MET A 1 0.09 -17.43 14.69
CA MET A 1 0.16 -15.95 14.62
C MET A 1 -1.28 -15.44 14.54
N THR A 2 -1.66 -14.40 15.29
CA THR A 2 -3.02 -13.80 15.22
C THR A 2 -3.01 -12.63 14.25
N PHE A 3 -4.15 -12.28 13.64
CA PHE A 3 -4.24 -11.12 12.73
C PHE A 3 -3.81 -9.80 13.41
N ALA A 4 -4.13 -9.65 14.70
CA ALA A 4 -3.69 -8.51 15.49
C ALA A 4 -2.16 -8.47 15.66
N GLY A 5 -1.50 -9.63 15.81
CA GLY A 5 -0.03 -9.72 15.88
C GLY A 5 0.63 -9.32 14.57
N VAL A 6 0.11 -9.76 13.43
CA VAL A 6 0.62 -9.39 12.10
C VAL A 6 0.47 -7.89 11.83
N ALA A 7 -0.66 -7.30 12.23
CA ALA A 7 -0.86 -5.86 12.09
C ALA A 7 0.12 -5.05 12.95
N LEU A 8 0.43 -5.52 14.16
CA LEU A 8 1.41 -4.87 15.04
C LEU A 8 2.82 -4.98 14.47
N GLU A 9 3.23 -6.19 14.06
CA GLU A 9 4.55 -6.46 13.45
C GLU A 9 4.74 -5.64 12.18
N LEU A 10 3.70 -5.45 11.37
CA LEU A 10 3.78 -4.62 10.18
C LEU A 10 4.05 -3.15 10.53
N VAL A 11 3.36 -2.60 11.54
CA VAL A 11 3.56 -1.22 11.98
C VAL A 11 4.97 -1.04 12.54
N GLU A 12 5.44 -1.98 13.36
CA GLU A 12 6.81 -1.97 13.90
C GLU A 12 7.86 -2.03 12.77
N VAL A 13 7.68 -2.94 11.81
CA VAL A 13 8.58 -3.03 10.65
C VAL A 13 8.55 -1.75 9.82
N PHE A 14 7.39 -1.14 9.60
CA PHE A 14 7.31 0.10 8.82
C PHE A 14 7.94 1.30 9.54
N ASP A 15 7.84 1.40 10.86
CA ASP A 15 8.46 2.47 11.66
C ASP A 15 10.00 2.37 11.65
N ASP A 16 10.55 1.16 11.58
CA ASP A 16 11.99 0.91 11.56
C ASP A 16 12.62 1.07 10.16
N LEU A 17 11.81 1.22 9.09
CA LEU A 17 12.31 1.35 7.73
C LEU A 17 12.68 2.80 7.40
N GLU A 18 13.92 2.99 6.96
CA GLU A 18 14.36 4.26 6.39
C GLU A 18 13.67 4.53 5.05
N ALA A 19 13.54 5.82 4.71
CA ALA A 19 12.84 6.25 3.49
C ALA A 19 13.41 5.60 2.21
N ASP A 20 14.72 5.33 2.15
CA ASP A 20 15.35 4.67 1.00
C ASP A 20 14.95 3.18 0.89
N GLN A 21 14.75 2.50 2.02
CA GLN A 21 14.31 1.11 2.08
C GLN A 21 12.85 0.99 1.65
N ILE A 22 11.99 1.92 2.13
CA ILE A 22 10.59 2.02 1.67
C ILE A 22 10.56 2.24 0.16
N ASN A 23 11.32 3.22 -0.36
CA ASN A 23 11.38 3.49 -1.80
C ASN A 23 11.84 2.28 -2.62
N LYS A 24 12.85 1.53 -2.17
CA LYS A 24 13.30 0.30 -2.82
C LYS A 24 12.20 -0.77 -2.85
N ALA A 25 11.45 -0.93 -1.77
CA ALA A 25 10.33 -1.87 -1.70
C ALA A 25 9.21 -1.48 -2.66
N LEU A 26 8.89 -0.18 -2.72
CA LEU A 26 7.90 0.36 -3.65
C LEU A 26 8.29 0.13 -5.11
N ILE A 27 9.52 0.50 -5.49
CA ILE A 27 10.03 0.32 -6.87
C ILE A 27 9.94 -1.13 -7.35
N LYS A 28 10.17 -2.10 -6.45
CA LYS A 28 10.15 -3.53 -6.81
C LYS A 28 8.73 -4.09 -6.98
N ASN A 29 7.76 -3.56 -6.25
CA ASN A 29 6.44 -4.19 -6.10
C ASN A 29 5.30 -3.36 -6.68
N VAL A 30 5.53 -2.08 -6.98
CA VAL A 30 4.51 -1.14 -7.42
C VAL A 30 4.92 -0.56 -8.78
N PRO A 31 4.16 -0.86 -9.85
CA PRO A 31 4.38 -0.24 -11.16
C PRO A 31 4.26 1.28 -11.08
N TYR A 32 5.06 2.00 -11.87
CA TYR A 32 5.05 3.46 -11.87
C TYR A 32 3.66 4.02 -12.22
N GLU A 33 2.97 3.39 -13.17
CA GLU A 33 1.62 3.77 -13.62
C GLU A 33 0.59 3.66 -12.49
N ARG A 34 0.81 2.74 -11.53
CA ARG A 34 -0.06 2.65 -10.33
C ARG A 34 0.16 3.83 -9.39
N LEU A 35 1.42 4.26 -9.20
CA LEU A 35 1.74 5.43 -8.38
C LEU A 35 1.19 6.71 -8.99
N GLU A 36 1.29 6.87 -10.31
CA GLU A 36 0.71 7.99 -11.05
C GLU A 36 -0.81 8.02 -10.88
N PHE A 37 -1.47 6.88 -11.12
CA PHE A 37 -2.92 6.75 -10.93
C PHE A 37 -3.37 7.12 -9.51
N PHE A 38 -2.67 6.66 -8.46
CA PHE A 38 -3.06 7.00 -7.08
C PHE A 38 -2.96 8.50 -6.80
N ASN A 39 -1.93 9.17 -7.31
CA ASN A 39 -1.76 10.61 -7.12
C ASN A 39 -2.81 11.42 -7.90
N GLU A 40 -3.05 11.07 -9.17
CA GLU A 40 -4.05 11.72 -10.00
C GLU A 40 -5.45 11.53 -9.43
N TYR A 41 -5.82 10.29 -9.09
CA TYR A 41 -7.11 9.98 -8.51
C TYR A 41 -7.33 10.70 -7.17
N ALA A 42 -6.36 10.65 -6.27
CA ALA A 42 -6.49 11.30 -4.96
C ALA A 42 -6.60 12.82 -5.07
N LYS A 43 -6.00 13.42 -6.11
CA LYS A 43 -6.14 14.84 -6.42
C LYS A 43 -7.53 15.15 -6.97
N GLU A 44 -7.94 14.47 -8.04
CA GLU A 44 -9.25 14.71 -8.69
C GLU A 44 -10.41 14.44 -7.74
N PHE A 45 -10.37 13.32 -7.01
CA PHE A 45 -11.37 13.00 -6.00
C PHE A 45 -11.41 14.04 -4.88
N GLY A 46 -10.23 14.50 -4.45
CA GLY A 46 -10.13 15.49 -3.39
C GLY A 46 -10.71 16.84 -3.76
N GLU A 47 -10.41 17.30 -4.98
CA GLU A 47 -10.96 18.52 -5.56
C GLU A 47 -12.49 18.42 -5.73
N ALA A 48 -13.00 17.26 -6.16
CA ALA A 48 -14.43 17.04 -6.36
C ALA A 48 -15.22 16.89 -5.04
N SER A 49 -14.60 16.35 -3.99
CA SER A 49 -15.26 15.97 -2.74
C SER A 49 -15.01 16.93 -1.57
N ASP A 50 -14.23 18.00 -1.79
CA ASP A 50 -13.87 19.03 -0.80
C ASP A 50 -13.35 18.47 0.55
N ILE A 51 -12.55 17.39 0.49
CA ILE A 51 -12.00 16.72 1.69
C ILE A 51 -10.78 17.45 2.28
N GLY A 52 -10.27 18.48 1.59
CA GLY A 52 -9.08 19.24 1.96
C GLY A 52 -7.75 18.57 1.57
N ASP A 53 -6.72 19.40 1.35
CA ASP A 53 -5.41 18.99 0.80
C ASP A 53 -4.68 17.94 1.67
N ALA A 54 -4.77 18.06 2.99
CA ALA A 54 -4.16 17.09 3.90
C ALA A 54 -4.80 15.70 3.82
N ALA A 55 -6.12 15.62 3.64
CA ALA A 55 -6.82 14.35 3.46
C ALA A 55 -6.54 13.76 2.07
N SER A 56 -6.50 14.59 1.03
CA SER A 56 -6.11 14.18 -0.34
C SER A 56 -4.73 13.53 -0.37
N LYS A 57 -3.73 14.15 0.26
CA LYS A 57 -2.37 13.60 0.31
C LYS A 57 -2.31 12.26 1.06
N ARG A 58 -3.10 12.11 2.12
CA ARG A 58 -3.22 10.84 2.86
C ARG A 58 -3.92 9.77 2.02
N LEU A 59 -4.91 10.13 1.20
CA LEU A 59 -5.65 9.19 0.38
C LEU A 59 -4.73 8.43 -0.59
N ALA A 60 -3.82 9.13 -1.29
CA ALA A 60 -2.84 8.47 -2.16
C ALA A 60 -1.99 7.43 -1.41
N ASN A 61 -1.50 7.77 -0.21
CA ASN A 61 -0.73 6.87 0.64
C ASN A 61 -1.56 5.67 1.14
N LEU A 62 -2.83 5.90 1.48
CA LEU A 62 -3.74 4.83 1.91
C LEU A 62 -4.04 3.87 0.77
N MET A 63 -4.24 4.37 -0.45
CA MET A 63 -4.41 3.54 -1.65
C MET A 63 -3.17 2.70 -1.91
N LEU A 64 -1.98 3.29 -1.77
CA LEU A 64 -0.71 2.59 -1.90
C LEU A 64 -0.56 1.45 -0.89
N LEU A 65 -0.87 1.71 0.39
CA LEU A 65 -0.85 0.67 1.43
C LEU A 65 -1.85 -0.46 1.12
N GLY A 66 -3.07 -0.11 0.72
CA GLY A 66 -4.09 -1.09 0.30
C GLY A 66 -3.62 -1.95 -0.87
N TYR A 67 -2.94 -1.35 -1.85
CA TYR A 67 -2.35 -2.08 -2.97
C TYR A 67 -1.23 -3.04 -2.52
N LEU A 68 -0.33 -2.60 -1.64
CA LEU A 68 0.73 -3.46 -1.12
C LEU A 68 0.17 -4.67 -0.36
N PHE A 69 -0.88 -4.48 0.45
CA PHE A 69 -1.57 -5.60 1.07
C PHE A 69 -2.16 -6.55 0.04
N ARG A 70 -2.76 -6.03 -1.03
CA ARG A 70 -3.30 -6.88 -2.09
C ARG A 70 -2.22 -7.71 -2.78
N VAL A 71 -1.06 -7.12 -3.07
CA VAL A 71 0.09 -7.84 -3.63
C VAL A 71 0.59 -8.91 -2.67
N LEU A 72 0.69 -8.61 -1.38
CA LEU A 72 1.07 -9.59 -0.36
C LEU A 72 0.06 -10.73 -0.26
N GLU A 73 -1.24 -10.43 -0.25
CA GLU A 73 -2.30 -11.44 -0.29
C GLU A 73 -2.15 -12.35 -1.52
N ASP A 74 -2.00 -11.78 -2.72
CA ASP A 74 -1.88 -12.54 -3.96
C ASP A 74 -0.63 -13.46 -3.97
N GLN A 75 0.45 -13.06 -3.28
CA GLN A 75 1.66 -13.90 -3.14
C GLN A 75 1.55 -14.96 -2.03
N LEU A 76 0.76 -14.71 -0.99
CA LEU A 76 0.57 -15.62 0.15
C LEU A 76 -0.53 -16.65 -0.10
N LEU A 77 -1.41 -16.43 -1.07
CA LEU A 77 -2.39 -17.43 -1.47
C LEU A 77 -1.67 -18.72 -1.91
N PRO A 78 -1.99 -19.88 -1.32
CA PRO A 78 -1.40 -21.14 -1.74
C PRO A 78 -1.72 -21.35 -3.21
N ASP A 79 -0.71 -21.76 -3.99
CA ASP A 79 -0.90 -22.08 -5.39
C ASP A 79 -1.99 -23.17 -5.50
N PRO A 80 -3.15 -22.90 -6.12
CA PRO A 80 -4.22 -23.88 -6.26
C PRO A 80 -3.79 -25.14 -7.04
N SER A 81 -2.61 -25.10 -7.67
CA SER A 81 -1.95 -26.23 -8.32
C SER A 81 -1.33 -27.24 -7.34
N ILE A 82 -1.02 -26.83 -6.11
CA ILE A 82 -0.45 -27.70 -5.08
C ILE A 82 -1.62 -28.32 -4.31
N LYS A 83 -2.10 -29.46 -4.81
CA LYS A 83 -2.98 -30.34 -4.03
C LYS A 83 -2.14 -31.03 -2.96
N GLU A 84 -2.50 -30.86 -1.70
CA GLU A 84 -2.06 -31.71 -0.58
C GLU A 84 -2.46 -33.18 -0.78
#